data_AF-A0A269XUI6-F1
#
_entry.id   AF-A0A269XUI6-F1
#
_cell.length_a   1.000
_cell.length_b   1.000
_cell.length_c   1.000
_cell.angle_alpha   90.00
_cell.angle_beta   90.00
_cell.angle_gamma   90.00
#
_symmetry.space_group_name_H-M   'P 1'
#
loop_
_entity.id
_entity.type
_entity.pdbx_description
1 polymer ?
#
loop_
_entity_poly.entity_id
_entity_poly.type
_entity_poly.pdbx_seq_one_letter_code
_entity_poly.pdbx_strand_id
1 'polypeptide(L)'
;MQEQVKASQLITDDYEYIKSGKALKDFEEKNKRLEDRLLDEQIKNGKVIDEYNDLADSYNNLLEQNQEKEKELNRSYKLFNNVFKLIKGVMKEETYHSLINHIDNHLESSKMRETMIVDDNDEQFFKKKYQRHEPEIIFEDERDDGYTL
;
A
#
# COMPACT_ATOMS: atom_id res chain seq x y z
N MET A 1 -29.36 10.95 62.60
CA MET A 1 -28.94 12.29 63.08
C MET A 1 -27.59 12.72 62.51
N GLN A 2 -26.51 11.92 62.63
CA GLN A 2 -25.19 12.29 62.09
C GLN A 2 -25.16 12.54 60.56
N GLU A 3 -25.94 11.78 59.78
CA GLU A 3 -26.04 12.00 58.33
C GLU A 3 -26.70 13.34 57.96
N GLN A 4 -27.73 13.75 58.71
CA GLN A 4 -28.42 15.04 58.50
C GLN A 4 -27.53 16.24 58.85
N VAL A 5 -26.67 16.10 59.87
CA VAL A 5 -25.68 17.12 60.25
C VAL A 5 -24.62 17.27 59.16
N LYS A 6 -24.10 16.16 58.62
CA LYS A 6 -23.13 16.18 57.50
C LYS A 6 -23.73 16.79 56.24
N ALA A 7 -24.97 16.43 55.89
CA ALA A 7 -25.67 17.01 54.75
C ALA A 7 -25.87 18.53 54.91
N SER A 8 -26.23 18.99 56.10
CA SER A 8 -26.43 20.42 56.39
C SER A 8 -25.13 21.22 56.33
N GLN A 9 -24.01 20.64 56.77
CA GLN A 9 -22.68 21.24 56.63
C GLN A 9 -22.27 21.38 55.17
N LEU A 10 -22.43 20.33 54.36
CA LEU A 10 -22.15 20.40 52.92
C LEU A 10 -22.98 21.49 52.22
N ILE A 11 -24.27 21.59 52.53
CA ILE A 11 -25.15 22.63 51.98
C ILE A 11 -24.68 24.04 52.38
N THR A 12 -24.20 24.22 53.60
CA THR A 12 -23.72 25.51 54.10
C THR A 12 -22.41 25.90 53.40
N ASP A 13 -21.49 24.95 53.24
CA ASP A 13 -20.22 25.16 52.55
C ASP A 13 -20.42 25.49 51.06
N ASP A 14 -21.33 24.78 50.39
CA ASP A 14 -21.72 25.05 49.00
C ASP A 14 -22.36 26.45 48.86
N TYR A 15 -23.22 26.84 49.81
CA TYR A 15 -23.85 28.16 49.80
C TYR A 15 -22.82 29.29 49.93
N GLU A 16 -21.85 29.16 50.85
CA GLU A 16 -20.78 30.16 50.98
C GLU A 16 -19.83 30.17 49.78
N TYR A 17 -19.55 29.01 49.18
CA TYR A 17 -18.79 28.92 47.93
C TYR A 17 -19.47 29.64 46.76
N ILE A 18 -20.79 29.49 46.61
CA ILE A 18 -21.57 30.18 45.58
C ILE A 18 -21.67 31.68 45.88
N LYS A 19 -22.04 32.04 47.11
CA LYS A 19 -22.24 33.43 47.55
C LYS A 19 -20.96 34.26 47.47
N SER A 20 -19.80 33.65 47.73
CA SER A 20 -18.49 34.32 47.60
C SER A 20 -18.11 34.65 46.15
N GLY A 21 -18.87 34.18 45.15
CA GLY A 21 -18.57 34.37 43.73
C GLY A 21 -17.42 33.49 43.23
N LYS A 22 -16.81 32.69 44.11
CA LYS A 22 -15.71 31.79 43.76
C LYS A 22 -16.14 30.74 42.74
N ALA A 23 -17.37 30.22 42.87
CA ALA A 23 -17.96 29.31 41.90
C ALA A 23 -17.98 29.87 40.46
N LEU A 24 -18.35 31.15 40.32
CA LEU A 24 -18.40 31.81 39.01
C LEU A 24 -16.98 31.99 38.44
N LYS A 25 -16.05 32.47 39.27
CA LYS A 25 -14.66 32.69 38.86
C LYS A 25 -13.97 31.38 38.43
N ASP A 26 -14.14 30.30 39.19
CA ASP A 26 -13.58 28.99 38.87
C ASP A 26 -14.18 28.45 37.55
N PHE A 27 -15.48 28.69 37.31
CA PHE A 27 -16.13 28.35 36.05
C PHE A 27 -15.61 29.16 34.87
N GLU A 28 -15.47 30.47 35.00
CA GLU A 28 -14.92 31.37 33.97
C GLU A 28 -13.48 30.98 33.59
N GLU A 29 -12.63 30.71 34.58
CA GLU A 29 -11.25 30.26 34.34
C GLU A 29 -11.22 28.91 33.61
N LYS A 30 -12.10 27.97 33.99
CA LYS A 30 -12.22 26.67 33.31
C LYS A 30 -12.71 26.84 31.87
N ASN A 31 -13.69 27.71 31.65
CA ASN A 31 -14.26 27.96 30.33
C ASN A 31 -13.20 28.57 29.40
N LYS A 32 -12.45 29.57 29.87
CA LYS A 32 -11.34 30.16 29.11
C LYS A 32 -10.29 29.12 28.71
N ARG A 33 -9.88 28.23 29.62
CA ARG A 33 -8.94 27.13 29.30
C ARG A 33 -9.51 26.11 28.31
N LEU A 34 -10.84 25.95 28.24
CA LEU A 34 -11.48 25.08 27.26
C LEU A 34 -11.52 25.77 25.88
N GLU A 35 -11.83 27.06 25.83
CA GLU A 35 -11.79 27.87 24.61
C GLU A 35 -10.38 27.90 24.00
N ASP A 36 -9.35 28.15 24.81
CA ASP A 36 -7.95 28.16 24.35
C ASP A 36 -7.53 26.80 23.75
N ARG A 37 -7.96 25.69 24.39
CA ARG A 37 -7.69 24.33 23.88
C ARG A 37 -8.47 24.04 22.60
N LEU A 38 -9.72 24.45 22.52
CA LEU A 38 -10.54 24.27 21.32
C LEU A 38 -9.91 25.00 20.13
N LEU A 39 -9.40 26.22 20.33
CA LEU A 39 -8.72 26.99 19.31
C LEU A 39 -7.43 26.29 18.84
N ASP A 40 -6.59 25.81 19.78
CA ASP A 40 -5.36 25.09 19.44
C ASP A 40 -5.64 23.82 18.63
N GLU A 41 -6.64 23.03 19.03
CA GLU A 41 -7.06 21.83 18.29
C GLU A 41 -7.65 22.16 16.91
N GLN A 42 -8.40 23.28 16.78
CA GLN A 42 -8.87 23.75 15.47
C GLN A 42 -7.73 24.13 14.54
N ILE A 43 -6.70 24.81 15.06
CA ILE A 43 -5.50 25.17 14.28
C ILE A 43 -4.75 23.91 13.85
N LYS A 44 -4.56 22.94 14.75
CA LYS A 44 -3.93 21.65 14.41
C LYS A 44 -4.71 20.90 13.34
N ASN A 45 -6.03 20.80 13.49
CA ASN A 45 -6.87 20.15 12.49
C ASN A 45 -6.78 20.83 11.12
N GLY A 46 -6.74 22.17 11.09
CA GLY A 46 -6.51 22.91 9.85
C GLY A 46 -5.20 22.49 9.16
N LYS A 47 -4.09 22.45 9.91
CA LYS A 47 -2.79 22.01 9.36
C LYS A 47 -2.82 20.57 8.86
N VAL A 48 -3.47 19.66 9.59
CA VAL A 48 -3.60 18.26 9.17
C VAL A 48 -4.40 18.13 7.87
N ILE A 49 -5.44 18.96 7.69
CA ILE A 49 -6.21 19.00 6.44
C ILE A 49 -5.33 19.48 5.29
N ASP A 50 -4.54 20.53 5.51
CA ASP A 50 -3.61 21.04 4.48
C ASP A 50 -2.56 19.98 4.09
N GLU A 51 -1.92 19.34 5.09
CA GLU A 51 -0.96 18.24 4.86
C GLU A 51 -1.59 17.05 4.12
N TYR A 52 -2.84 16.71 4.44
CA TYR A 52 -3.58 15.65 3.76
C TYR A 52 -3.84 16.00 2.29
N ASN A 53 -4.22 17.24 2.01
CA ASN A 53 -4.48 17.70 0.64
C ASN A 53 -3.18 17.68 -0.19
N ASP A 54 -2.07 18.18 0.35
CA ASP A 54 -0.77 18.15 -0.30
C ASP A 54 -0.33 16.71 -0.61
N LEU A 55 -0.57 15.78 0.31
CA LEU A 55 -0.27 14.36 0.12
C LEU A 55 -1.16 13.74 -0.97
N ALA A 56 -2.45 14.07 -0.99
CA ALA A 56 -3.39 13.59 -2.00
C ALA A 56 -3.01 14.07 -3.40
N ASP A 57 -2.62 15.34 -3.54
CA ASP A 57 -2.17 15.91 -4.81
C ASP A 57 -0.87 15.28 -5.29
N SER A 58 0.09 15.09 -4.39
CA SER A 58 1.34 14.38 -4.69
C SER A 58 1.10 12.94 -5.14
N TYR A 59 0.20 12.21 -4.46
CA TYR A 59 -0.21 10.87 -4.85
C TYR A 59 -0.84 10.85 -6.25
N ASN A 60 -1.76 11.78 -6.54
CA ASN A 60 -2.41 11.85 -7.84
C ASN A 60 -1.42 12.11 -8.97
N ASN A 61 -0.44 13.00 -8.75
CA ASN A 61 0.63 13.26 -9.71
C ASN A 61 1.50 12.01 -9.96
N LEU A 62 1.89 11.30 -8.89
CA LEU A 62 2.64 10.05 -9.02
C LEU A 62 1.84 8.94 -9.74
N LEU A 63 0.53 8.88 -9.52
CA LEU A 63 -0.35 7.96 -10.22
C LEU A 63 -0.39 8.25 -11.72
N GLU A 64 -0.53 9.52 -12.10
CA GLU A 64 -0.52 9.94 -13.51
C GLU A 64 0.83 9.61 -14.18
N GLN A 65 1.95 9.96 -13.54
CA GLN A 65 3.28 9.63 -14.04
C GLN A 65 3.49 8.12 -14.24
N ASN A 66 3.00 7.30 -13.30
CA ASN A 66 3.07 5.84 -13.43
C ASN A 66 2.25 5.33 -14.60
N GLN A 67 1.05 5.87 -14.83
CA GLN A 67 0.23 5.51 -15.99
C GLN A 67 0.89 5.91 -17.31
N GLU A 68 1.54 7.07 -17.38
CA GLU A 68 2.30 7.49 -18.55
C GLU A 68 3.49 6.56 -18.81
N LYS A 69 4.27 6.27 -17.76
CA LYS A 69 5.39 5.34 -17.84
C LYS A 69 4.94 3.95 -18.31
N GLU A 70 3.79 3.46 -17.87
CA GLU A 70 3.24 2.19 -18.33
C GLU A 70 2.86 2.24 -19.82
N LYS A 71 2.25 3.34 -20.29
CA LYS A 71 1.95 3.54 -21.72
C LYS A 71 3.22 3.54 -22.56
N GLU A 72 4.27 4.24 -22.14
CA GLU A 72 5.56 4.27 -22.82
C GLU A 72 6.27 2.92 -22.83
N LEU A 73 6.23 2.22 -21.70
CA LEU A 73 6.78 0.87 -21.60
C LEU A 73 6.07 -0.11 -22.54
N ASN A 74 4.72 -0.05 -22.60
CA ASN A 74 3.93 -0.86 -23.52
C ASN A 74 4.23 -0.53 -24.99
N ARG A 75 4.47 0.74 -25.34
CA ARG A 75 4.95 1.12 -26.67
C ARG A 75 6.32 0.52 -26.96
N SER A 76 7.23 0.57 -26.00
CA SER A 76 8.56 -0.02 -26.12
C SER A 76 8.50 -1.53 -26.33
N TYR A 77 7.67 -2.26 -25.59
CA TYR A 77 7.46 -3.69 -25.79
C TYR A 77 6.94 -4.04 -27.18
N LYS A 78 6.01 -3.24 -27.75
CA LYS A 78 5.56 -3.41 -29.13
C LYS A 78 6.69 -3.22 -30.15
N LEU A 79 7.57 -2.23 -29.93
CA LEU A 79 8.74 -2.01 -30.78
C LEU A 79 9.72 -3.18 -30.69
N PHE A 80 10.02 -3.67 -29.49
CA PHE A 80 10.86 -4.86 -29.31
C PHE A 80 10.28 -6.08 -30.01
N ASN A 81 8.99 -6.36 -29.86
CA ASN A 81 8.35 -7.49 -30.55
C ASN A 81 8.48 -7.37 -32.08
N ASN A 82 8.32 -6.18 -32.65
CA ASN A 82 8.52 -5.95 -34.08
C ASN A 82 9.99 -6.23 -34.50
N VAL A 83 10.97 -5.83 -33.68
CA VAL A 83 12.38 -6.13 -33.93
C VAL A 83 12.62 -7.64 -33.89
N PHE A 84 12.09 -8.35 -32.89
CA PHE A 84 12.21 -9.80 -32.79
C PHE A 84 11.57 -10.53 -33.98
N LYS A 85 10.40 -10.07 -34.45
CA LYS A 85 9.77 -10.55 -35.70
C LYS A 85 10.70 -10.40 -36.91
N LEU A 86 11.33 -9.24 -37.06
CA LEU A 86 12.26 -8.98 -38.17
C LEU A 86 13.48 -9.91 -38.09
N ILE A 87 14.10 -10.04 -36.90
CA ILE A 87 15.25 -10.90 -36.69
C ILE A 87 14.88 -12.37 -36.98
N LYS A 88 13.75 -12.84 -36.46
CA LYS A 88 13.26 -14.20 -36.71
C LYS A 88 13.04 -14.46 -38.19
N GLY A 89 12.48 -13.50 -38.93
CA GLY A 89 12.25 -13.63 -40.36
C GLY A 89 13.52 -13.76 -41.21
N VAL A 90 14.69 -13.33 -40.71
CA VAL A 90 15.96 -13.39 -41.44
C VAL A 90 16.93 -14.47 -40.94
N MET A 91 16.65 -15.10 -39.80
CA MET A 91 17.50 -16.11 -39.17
C MET A 91 16.85 -17.49 -39.18
N LYS A 92 17.68 -18.53 -39.01
CA LYS A 92 17.17 -19.89 -38.77
C LYS A 92 16.63 -20.00 -37.33
N GLU A 93 15.64 -20.87 -37.15
CA GLU A 93 14.96 -21.08 -35.86
C GLU A 93 15.95 -21.37 -34.71
N GLU A 94 16.91 -22.26 -34.92
CA GLU A 94 17.93 -22.63 -33.91
C GLU A 94 18.80 -21.42 -33.49
N THR A 95 19.13 -20.55 -34.44
CA THR A 95 19.90 -19.33 -34.18
C THR A 95 19.06 -18.31 -33.41
N TYR A 96 17.78 -18.19 -33.75
CA TYR A 96 16.84 -17.34 -33.05
C TYR A 96 16.62 -17.80 -31.60
N HIS A 97 16.41 -19.11 -31.38
CA HIS A 97 16.29 -19.69 -30.03
C HIS A 97 17.54 -19.47 -29.18
N SER A 98 18.73 -19.59 -29.77
CA SER A 98 19.98 -19.28 -29.07
C SER A 98 20.06 -17.82 -28.62
N LEU A 99 19.67 -16.88 -29.48
CA LEU A 99 19.62 -15.45 -29.18
C LEU A 99 18.65 -15.13 -28.03
N ILE A 100 17.38 -15.55 -28.15
CA ILE A 100 16.37 -15.23 -27.13
C ILE A 100 16.69 -15.92 -25.81
N ASN A 101 17.33 -17.10 -25.83
CA ASN A 101 17.80 -17.77 -24.62
C ASN A 101 18.89 -16.97 -23.90
N HIS A 102 19.85 -16.44 -24.66
CA HIS A 102 20.92 -15.61 -24.11
C HIS A 102 20.36 -14.35 -23.47
N ILE A 103 19.44 -13.67 -24.15
CA ILE A 103 18.77 -12.47 -23.63
C ILE A 103 18.00 -12.82 -22.36
N ASP A 104 17.14 -13.84 -22.41
CA ASP A 104 16.29 -14.25 -21.30
C ASP A 104 17.06 -14.67 -20.03
N ASN A 105 18.26 -15.24 -20.16
CA ASN A 105 19.12 -15.55 -19.01
C ASN A 105 19.65 -14.31 -18.28
N HIS A 106 19.57 -13.13 -18.90
CA HIS A 106 20.01 -11.86 -18.33
C HIS A 106 18.83 -10.91 -18.06
N LEU A 107 17.60 -11.37 -18.25
CA LEU A 107 16.40 -10.57 -17.98
C LEU A 107 15.87 -10.84 -16.58
N GLU A 108 15.57 -9.76 -15.87
CA GLU A 108 14.84 -9.82 -14.59
C GLU A 108 13.31 -9.83 -14.78
N SER A 109 12.82 -9.43 -15.96
CA SER A 109 11.39 -9.23 -16.23
C SER A 109 10.82 -10.25 -17.20
N SER A 110 9.75 -10.93 -16.81
CA SER A 110 8.98 -11.84 -17.66
C SER A 110 8.29 -11.14 -18.84
N LYS A 111 7.91 -9.86 -18.70
CA LYS A 111 7.25 -9.11 -19.79
C LYS A 111 8.13 -8.98 -21.03
N MET A 112 9.44 -8.85 -20.85
CA MET A 112 10.36 -8.80 -21.99
C MET A 112 10.46 -10.16 -22.70
N ARG A 113 10.33 -11.27 -21.97
CA ARG A 113 10.23 -12.63 -22.56
C ARG A 113 9.03 -12.76 -23.48
N GLU A 114 7.87 -12.26 -23.06
CA GLU A 114 6.67 -12.27 -23.89
C GLU A 114 6.89 -11.55 -25.23
N THR A 115 7.69 -10.48 -25.25
CA THR A 115 7.99 -9.78 -26.51
C THR A 115 8.87 -10.59 -27.48
N MET A 116 9.65 -11.54 -26.97
CA MET A 116 10.51 -12.43 -27.75
C MET A 116 9.78 -13.64 -28.32
N ILE A 117 8.55 -13.92 -27.86
CA ILE A 117 7.69 -14.97 -28.39
C ILE A 117 7.00 -14.41 -29.64
N VAL A 118 7.41 -14.89 -30.82
CA VAL A 118 6.87 -14.44 -32.10
C VAL A 118 5.82 -15.42 -32.62
N ASP A 119 6.01 -16.71 -32.36
CA ASP A 119 5.08 -17.79 -32.71
C ASP A 119 5.12 -18.95 -31.69
N ASP A 120 4.34 -20.00 -31.98
CA ASP A 120 4.17 -21.17 -31.11
C ASP A 120 5.46 -21.95 -30.88
N ASN A 121 6.44 -21.90 -31.80
CA ASN A 121 7.71 -22.60 -31.62
C ASN A 121 8.54 -21.95 -30.50
N ASP A 122 8.51 -20.62 -30.40
CA ASP A 122 9.17 -19.87 -29.34
C ASP A 122 8.51 -20.13 -27.98
N GLU A 123 7.18 -20.22 -27.97
CA GLU A 123 6.44 -20.56 -26.76
C GLU A 123 6.80 -21.97 -26.26
N GLN A 124 6.86 -22.95 -27.17
CA GLN A 124 7.31 -24.30 -26.83
C GLN A 124 8.77 -24.33 -26.34
N PHE A 125 9.63 -23.51 -26.94
CA PHE A 125 11.02 -23.36 -26.50
C PHE A 125 11.09 -22.91 -25.03
N PHE A 126 10.38 -21.85 -24.65
CA PHE A 126 10.37 -21.36 -23.27
C PHE A 126 9.67 -22.34 -22.31
N LYS A 127 8.56 -22.97 -22.71
CA LYS A 127 7.91 -24.01 -21.90
C LYS A 127 8.88 -25.13 -21.54
N LYS A 128 9.64 -25.65 -22.51
CA LYS A 128 10.67 -26.68 -22.27
C LYS A 128 11.80 -26.18 -21.37
N LYS A 129 12.22 -24.92 -21.54
CA LYS A 129 13.27 -24.30 -20.72
C LYS A 129 12.88 -24.27 -19.24
N TYR A 130 11.66 -23.86 -18.93
CA TYR A 130 11.18 -23.71 -17.55
C TYR A 130 10.62 -24.99 -16.93
N GLN A 131 10.10 -25.92 -17.73
CA GLN A 131 9.74 -27.27 -17.24
C GLN A 131 10.94 -28.02 -16.64
N ARG A 132 12.16 -27.77 -17.14
CA ARG A 132 13.39 -28.37 -16.57
C ARG A 132 13.81 -27.79 -15.21
N HIS A 133 13.17 -26.71 -14.75
CA HIS A 133 13.58 -25.97 -13.55
C HIS A 133 12.63 -26.11 -12.36
N GLU A 134 11.48 -26.78 -12.50
CA GLU A 134 10.67 -27.19 -11.35
C GLU A 134 11.15 -28.56 -10.87
N PRO A 135 11.78 -28.69 -9.69
CA PRO A 135 11.91 -30.01 -9.08
C PRO A 135 10.50 -30.56 -8.88
N GLU A 136 10.25 -31.76 -9.39
CA GLU A 136 9.07 -32.54 -9.01
C GLU A 136 9.03 -32.57 -7.48
N ILE A 137 8.04 -31.89 -6.89
CA ILE A 137 7.75 -32.06 -5.46
C ILE A 137 7.15 -33.46 -5.35
N ILE A 138 8.00 -34.44 -5.08
CA ILE A 138 7.58 -35.77 -4.66
C ILE A 138 7.06 -35.60 -3.23
N PHE A 139 5.74 -35.52 -3.08
CA PHE A 139 5.13 -35.73 -1.79
C PHE A 139 5.27 -37.21 -1.47
N GLU A 140 6.22 -37.58 -0.63
CA GLU A 140 6.20 -38.89 0.03
C GLU A 140 4.94 -38.92 0.89
N ASP A 141 3.98 -39.76 0.48
CA ASP A 141 2.74 -39.99 1.21
C ASP A 141 3.02 -40.95 2.37
N GLU A 142 3.81 -40.50 3.35
CA GLU A 142 4.03 -41.20 4.61
C GLU A 142 3.74 -40.24 5.78
N ARG A 143 2.45 -39.99 6.00
CA ARG A 143 1.94 -39.76 7.35
C ARG A 143 1.18 -41.01 7.80
N ASP A 144 1.92 -41.97 8.33
CA ASP A 144 1.40 -43.01 9.22
C ASP A 144 1.22 -42.42 10.64
N ASP A 145 0.44 -41.34 10.77
CA ASP A 145 0.14 -40.74 12.08
C ASP A 145 -1.29 -41.04 12.57
N GLY A 146 -2.01 -41.95 11.90
CA GLY A 146 -3.13 -42.67 12.50
C GLY A 146 -4.37 -41.83 12.85
N TYR A 147 -4.50 -40.60 12.33
CA TYR A 147 -5.70 -39.79 12.52
C TYR A 147 -6.51 -39.68 11.23
N THR A 148 -7.59 -40.44 11.15
CA THR A 148 -8.63 -40.30 10.12
C THR A 148 -9.60 -39.16 10.50
N LEU A 149 -9.93 -38.32 9.53
CA LEU A 149 -11.05 -37.36 9.60
C LEU A 149 -12.42 -38.07 9.60
#